data_AF-A0A4Q7NZF3-F1
#
_entry.id   AF-A0A4Q7NZF3-F1
#
_cell.length_a   1.000
_cell.length_b   1.000
_cell.length_c   1.000
_cell.angle_alpha   90.00
_cell.angle_beta   90.00
_cell.angle_gamma   90.00
#
_symmetry.space_group_name_H-M   'P 1'
#
loop_
_entity.id
_entity.type
_entity.pdbx_description
1 polymer ?
#
loop_
_entity_poly.entity_id
_entity_poly.type
_entity_poly.pdbx_seq_one_letter_code
_entity_poly.pdbx_strand_id
1 'polypeptide(L)' 'MKIEENFEKVEEIIRRMESGEQSLEDAFADYEAGLRLLKDSNDQIARVEQKIQILVEE' A
#
# COMPACT_ATOMS: atom_id res chain seq x y z
N MET A 1 -1.22 4.47 -10.20
CA MET A 1 -1.89 4.93 -8.97
C MET A 1 -0.91 5.79 -8.22
N LYS A 2 -1.39 6.85 -7.60
CA LYS A 2 -0.59 7.68 -6.70
C LYS A 2 -0.43 6.97 -5.36
N ILE A 3 0.55 7.39 -4.57
CA ILE A 3 0.79 6.84 -3.23
C ILE A 3 -0.43 7.08 -2.32
N GLU A 4 -1.06 8.25 -2.43
CA GLU A 4 -2.25 8.62 -1.66
C GLU A 4 -3.41 7.67 -1.94
N GLU A 5 -3.63 7.32 -3.22
CA GLU A 5 -4.67 6.37 -3.61
C GLU A 5 -4.40 4.95 -3.08
N ASN A 6 -3.12 4.57 -2.96
CA ASN A 6 -2.76 3.28 -2.38
C ASN A 6 -3.07 3.25 -0.88
N PHE A 7 -2.77 4.33 -0.16
CA PHE A 7 -3.06 4.42 1.28
C PHE A 7 -4.57 4.42 1.55
N GLU A 8 -5.38 5.15 0.78
CA GLU A 8 -6.84 5.12 0.90
C GLU A 8 -7.40 3.70 0.76
N LYS A 9 -6.88 2.93 -0.20
CA LYS A 9 -7.29 1.53 -0.41
C LYS A 9 -6.85 0.62 0.73
N VAL A 10 -5.64 0.82 1.27
CA VAL A 10 -5.18 0.05 2.44
C VAL A 10 -6.05 0.34 3.66
N GLU A 11 -6.45 1.59 3.89
CA GLU A 11 -7.38 1.94 4.97
C GLU A 11 -8.79 1.36 4.78
N GLU A 12 -9.27 1.26 3.53
CA GLU A 12 -10.53 0.57 3.23
C GLU A 12 -10.44 -0.93 3.54
N ILE A 13 -9.34 -1.57 3.14
CA ILE A 13 -9.07 -2.98 3.43
C ILE A 13 -9.03 -3.21 4.94
N ILE A 14 -8.29 -2.38 5.69
CA ILE A 14 -8.20 -2.50 7.16
C ILE A 14 -9.60 -2.38 7.78
N ARG A 15 -10.41 -1.39 7.39
CA ARG A 15 -11.77 -1.23 7.89
C ARG A 15 -12.67 -2.44 7.59
N ARG A 16 -12.52 -3.05 6.41
CA ARG A 16 -13.25 -4.27 6.04
C ARG A 16 -12.78 -5.48 6.85
N MET A 17 -11.49 -5.58 7.15
CA MET A 17 -10.94 -6.64 8.01
C MET A 17 -11.39 -6.48 9.47
N GLU A 18 -11.44 -5.25 9.97
CA GLU A 18 -11.87 -4.93 11.34
C GLU A 18 -13.38 -5.12 11.56
N SER A 19 -14.21 -5.05 10.51
CA SER A 19 -15.66 -5.28 10.66
C SER A 19 -15.97 -6.72 11.07
N GLY A 20 -15.11 -7.68 10.70
CA GLY A 20 -15.28 -9.10 11.02
C GLY A 20 -16.47 -9.77 10.33
N GLU A 21 -17.12 -9.10 9.37
CA GLU A 21 -18.31 -9.61 8.67
C GLU A 21 -17.97 -10.50 7.45
N GLN A 22 -16.69 -10.57 7.10
CA GLN A 22 -16.22 -11.29 5.92
C GLN A 22 -15.81 -12.74 6.22
N SER A 23 -15.81 -13.57 5.17
CA SER A 23 -15.32 -14.94 5.28
C SER A 23 -13.80 -14.96 5.50
N LEU A 24 -13.27 -16.09 5.97
CA LEU A 24 -11.83 -16.26 6.13
C LEU A 24 -11.09 -16.16 4.78
N GLU A 25 -11.70 -16.66 3.70
CA GLU A 25 -11.12 -16.61 2.35
C GLU A 25 -11.05 -15.17 1.83
N ASP A 26 -12.11 -14.38 2.06
CA ASP A 26 -12.11 -12.95 1.73
C ASP A 26 -11.06 -12.20 2.56
N ALA A 27 -10.93 -12.52 3.85
CA ALA A 27 -9.94 -11.89 4.73
C ALA A 27 -8.50 -12.17 4.27
N PHE A 28 -8.24 -13.36 3.72
CA PHE A 28 -6.94 -13.68 3.11
C PHE A 28 -6.71 -12.89 1.81
N ALA A 29 -7.72 -12.76 0.95
CA ALA A 29 -7.62 -11.97 -0.28
C ALA A 29 -7.37 -10.49 0.02
N ASP A 30 -8.05 -9.94 1.02
CA ASP A 30 -7.88 -8.59 1.55
C ASP A 30 -6.46 -8.35 2.05
N TYR A 31 -5.95 -9.27 2.86
CA TYR A 31 -4.61 -9.21 3.39
C TYR A 31 -3.55 -9.22 2.28
N GLU A 32 -3.68 -10.10 1.29
CA GLU A 32 -2.77 -10.15 0.15
C GLU A 32 -2.82 -8.86 -0.68
N ALA A 33 -4.03 -8.34 -0.93
CA ALA A 33 -4.21 -7.07 -1.62
C ALA A 33 -3.56 -5.90 -0.88
N GLY A 34 -3.73 -5.83 0.45
CA GLY A 34 -3.10 -4.84 1.31
C GLY A 34 -1.57 -4.90 1.25
N LEU A 35 -0.99 -6.10 1.36
CA LEU A 35 0.46 -6.30 1.24
C LEU A 35 1.01 -5.83 -0.11
N ARG A 36 0.29 -6.12 -1.19
CA ARG A 36 0.69 -5.69 -2.54
C ARG A 36 0.68 -4.16 -2.67
N LEU A 37 -0.36 -3.50 -2.17
CA LEU A 37 -0.46 -2.04 -2.18
C LEU A 37 0.64 -1.37 -1.35
N LEU A 38 0.99 -1.94 -0.19
CA LEU A 38 2.09 -1.46 0.64
C LEU A 38 3.44 -1.61 -0.07
N LYS A 39 3.66 -2.75 -0.74
CA LYS A 39 4.87 -2.96 -1.54
C LYS A 39 4.98 -1.95 -2.67
N ASP A 40 3.91 -1.76 -3.44
CA ASP A 40 3.87 -0.80 -4.54
C ASP A 40 4.09 0.64 -4.06
N SER A 41 3.67 0.96 -2.84
CA SER A 41 3.90 2.28 -2.22
C SER A 41 5.36 2.46 -1.80
N ASN A 42 5.96 1.47 -1.16
CA ASN A 42 7.38 1.48 -0.81
C ASN A 42 8.28 1.62 -2.05
N ASP A 43 7.97 0.88 -3.12
CA ASP A 43 8.73 0.97 -4.37
C ASP A 43 8.64 2.37 -5.01
N GLN A 44 7.49 3.04 -4.88
CA GLN A 44 7.33 4.42 -5.36
C GLN A 44 8.14 5.41 -4.50
N ILE A 45 8.11 5.26 -3.17
CA ILE A 45 8.89 6.09 -2.24
C ILE A 45 10.38 5.94 -2.54
N ALA A 46 10.88 4.71 -2.64
CA ALA A 46 12.30 4.43 -2.92
C ALA A 46 12.76 5.08 -4.24
N ARG A 47 11.91 5.09 -5.28
CA ARG A 47 12.22 5.79 -6.54
C ARG A 47 12.32 7.31 -6.37
N VAL A 48 11.50 7.89 -5.51
CA VAL A 48 11.55 9.33 -5.23
C VAL A 48 12.80 9.66 -4.42
N GLU A 49 13.10 8.88 -3.38
CA GLU A 49 14.32 9.03 -2.58
C GLU A 49 15.57 8.94 -3.45
N GLN A 50 15.65 7.95 -4.35
CA GLN A 50 16.77 7.81 -5.29
C GLN A 50 16.93 9.06 -6.17
N LYS A 51 15.84 9.62 -6.69
CA LYS A 51 15.90 10.84 -7.52
C LYS A 51 16.38 12.05 -6.71
N ILE A 52 15.93 12.18 -5.46
CA ILE A 52 16.39 13.24 -4.57
C ILE A 52 17.88 13.09 -4.28
N GLN A 53 18.35 11.87 -4.01
CA GLN A 53 19.76 11.62 -3.76
C GLN A 53 20.65 12.05 -4.93
N ILE A 54 20.28 11.68 -6.17
CA ILE A 54 21.01 12.10 -7.37
C ILE A 54 21.05 13.63 -7.49
N LEU A 55 19.95 14.32 -7.20
CA LEU A 55 19.88 15.79 -7.26
C LEU A 55 20.70 16.49 -6.16
N VAL A 56 20.91 15.85 -5.01
CA VAL A 56 21.68 16.41 -3.89
C VAL A 56 23.18 16.14 -4.03
N GLU A 57 23.57 15.10 -4.77
CA GLU A 57 24.97 14.77 -5.08
C GLU A 57 25.55 15.61 -6.23
N GLU A 58 24.74 16.43 -6.92
CA GLU A 58 25.16 17.49 -7.86
C GLU A 58 25.37 18.85 -7.18
#